data_AF-A0A1B6EIH9-F1
#
_entry.id   AF-A0A1B6EIH9-F1
#
_cell.length_a   1.000
_cell.length_b   1.000
_cell.length_c   1.000
_cell.angle_alpha   90.00
_cell.angle_beta   90.00
_cell.angle_gamma   90.00
#
_symmetry.space_group_name_H-M   'P 1'
#
loop_
_entity.id
_entity.type
_entity.pdbx_description
1 polymer ?
#
loop_
_entity_poly.entity_id
_entity_poly.type
_entity_poly.pdbx_seq_one_letter_code
_entity_poly.pdbx_strand_id
1 'polypeptide(L)'
;LAWSTCLLPLSSFVFCVIWSLLYNFDDSTFTHCKVPNFLPSISAAIGNYRTQRFVWGTAIAVHAGPRFLFTSMYRQYYKDILNNAAQKLASVACFLNVVENVALIGLTFIPSAYNYAIHEKCFMTFMLTSELYMVLTCVLLTRYRAQPPSNVETCSQH
;
A
#
# COMPACT_ATOMS: atom_id res chain seq x y z
N LEU A 1 11.41 2.82 -14.00
CA LEU A 1 11.02 1.88 -12.90
C LEU A 1 10.01 2.50 -11.95
N ALA A 2 10.29 3.62 -11.27
CA ALA A 2 9.40 4.22 -10.27
C ALA A 2 7.96 4.50 -10.76
N TRP A 3 7.82 5.10 -11.95
CA TRP A 3 6.53 5.37 -12.59
C TRP A 3 5.74 4.10 -12.90
N SER A 4 6.42 3.12 -13.51
CA SER A 4 5.85 1.80 -13.78
C SER A 4 5.39 1.14 -12.49
N THR A 5 6.10 1.38 -11.37
CA THR A 5 5.70 0.81 -10.08
C THR A 5 4.49 1.45 -9.42
N CYS A 6 4.22 2.72 -9.69
CA CYS A 6 3.03 3.38 -9.14
C CYS A 6 1.78 3.16 -10.00
N LEU A 7 1.96 3.05 -11.32
CA LEU A 7 0.83 3.00 -12.26
C LEU A 7 0.12 1.64 -12.30
N LEU A 8 0.82 0.56 -11.97
CA LEU A 8 0.31 -0.79 -12.19
C LEU A 8 -0.73 -1.22 -11.13
N PRO A 9 -0.56 -0.98 -9.81
CA PRO A 9 -1.64 -1.19 -8.84
C PRO A 9 -2.82 -0.25 -9.09
N LEU A 10 -2.55 0.99 -9.51
CA LEU A 10 -3.60 1.98 -9.80
C LEU A 10 -4.46 1.55 -11.00
N SER A 11 -3.83 1.18 -12.12
CA SER A 11 -4.53 0.69 -13.31
C SER A 11 -5.29 -0.62 -13.02
N SER A 12 -4.69 -1.52 -12.25
CA SER A 12 -5.38 -2.73 -11.79
C SER A 12 -6.61 -2.39 -10.92
N PHE A 13 -6.50 -1.44 -10.00
CA PHE A 13 -7.63 -1.02 -9.16
C PHE A 13 -8.76 -0.41 -10.00
N VAL A 14 -8.43 0.50 -10.92
CA VAL A 14 -9.40 1.12 -11.84
C VAL A 14 -10.09 0.06 -12.69
N PHE A 15 -9.33 -0.91 -13.23
CA PHE A 15 -9.89 -2.05 -13.94
C PHE A 15 -10.88 -2.84 -13.07
N CYS A 16 -10.49 -3.17 -11.83
CA CYS A 16 -11.36 -3.91 -10.92
C CYS A 16 -12.68 -3.18 -10.65
N VAL A 17 -12.63 -1.88 -10.37
CA VAL A 17 -13.83 -1.07 -10.14
C VAL A 17 -14.72 -1.01 -11.39
N ILE A 18 -14.18 -0.70 -12.56
CA ILE A 18 -14.95 -0.63 -13.81
C ILE A 18 -15.58 -2.00 -14.13
N TRP A 19 -14.82 -3.08 -13.97
CA TRP A 19 -15.30 -4.43 -14.21
C TRP A 19 -16.42 -4.83 -13.24
N SER A 20 -16.35 -4.38 -11.98
CA SER A 20 -17.43 -4.61 -11.01
C SER A 20 -18.71 -3.89 -11.44
N LEU A 21 -18.59 -2.64 -11.91
CA LEU A 21 -19.75 -1.84 -12.35
C LEU A 21 -20.39 -2.36 -13.65
N LEU A 22 -19.60 -2.90 -14.58
CA LEU A 22 -20.12 -3.38 -15.87
C LEU A 22 -20.69 -4.80 -15.80
N TYR A 23 -20.03 -5.70 -15.05
CA TYR A 23 -20.32 -7.14 -15.12
C TYR A 23 -20.80 -7.75 -13.81
N ASN A 24 -20.65 -7.05 -12.68
CA ASN A 24 -21.02 -7.57 -11.36
C ASN A 24 -21.83 -6.54 -10.56
N PHE A 25 -22.58 -5.65 -11.22
CA PHE A 25 -23.20 -4.50 -10.56
C PHE A 25 -24.11 -4.93 -9.40
N ASP A 26 -25.02 -5.87 -9.64
CA ASP A 26 -25.98 -6.32 -8.63
C ASP A 26 -25.32 -6.98 -7.41
N ASP A 27 -24.35 -7.88 -7.64
CA ASP A 27 -23.62 -8.55 -6.55
C ASP A 27 -22.66 -7.60 -5.82
N SER A 28 -22.09 -6.63 -6.53
CA SER A 28 -21.03 -5.75 -5.99
C SER A 28 -21.58 -4.55 -5.23
N THR A 29 -22.84 -4.18 -5.50
CA THR A 29 -23.58 -3.11 -4.82
C THR A 29 -24.59 -3.61 -3.79
N PHE A 30 -24.74 -4.94 -3.66
CA PHE A 30 -25.65 -5.55 -2.69
C PHE A 30 -25.33 -5.11 -1.26
N THR A 31 -26.34 -4.59 -0.56
CA THR A 31 -26.27 -4.30 0.86
C THR A 31 -27.30 -5.12 1.61
N HIS A 32 -26.92 -5.60 2.80
CA HIS A 32 -27.84 -6.30 3.70
C HIS A 32 -29.08 -5.44 4.05
N CYS A 33 -28.93 -4.11 4.03
CA CYS A 33 -30.00 -3.15 4.28
C CYS A 33 -30.85 -2.82 3.05
N LYS A 34 -30.56 -3.41 1.87
CA LYS A 34 -31.21 -3.12 0.57
C LYS A 34 -31.22 -1.64 0.18
N VAL A 35 -30.24 -0.88 0.66
CA VAL A 35 -29.98 0.49 0.22
C VAL A 35 -29.06 0.44 -1.00
N PRO A 36 -29.38 1.12 -2.10
CA PRO A 36 -28.54 1.10 -3.30
C PRO A 36 -27.19 1.76 -3.00
N ASN A 37 -26.10 1.01 -3.20
CA ASN A 37 -24.75 1.56 -3.28
C ASN A 37 -24.40 1.80 -4.75
N PHE A 38 -23.82 2.95 -5.07
CA PHE A 38 -23.38 3.23 -6.45
C PHE A 38 -22.00 2.65 -6.77
N LEU A 39 -21.23 2.29 -5.74
CA LEU A 39 -19.89 1.73 -5.88
C LEU A 39 -19.72 0.50 -4.98
N PRO A 40 -19.00 -0.53 -5.45
CA PRO A 40 -18.60 -1.62 -4.60
C PRO A 40 -17.62 -1.15 -3.53
N SER A 41 -17.58 -1.85 -2.39
CA SER A 41 -16.51 -1.65 -1.43
C SER A 41 -15.15 -2.03 -2.06
N ILE A 42 -14.07 -1.38 -1.63
CA ILE A 42 -12.73 -1.61 -2.18
C ILE A 42 -12.36 -3.10 -2.11
N SER A 43 -12.52 -3.72 -0.95
CA SER A 43 -12.21 -5.15 -0.75
C SER A 43 -13.08 -6.06 -1.62
N ALA A 44 -14.35 -5.69 -1.88
CA ALA A 44 -15.20 -6.47 -2.79
C ALA A 44 -14.70 -6.36 -4.23
N ALA A 45 -14.38 -5.16 -4.71
CA ALA A 45 -13.92 -4.92 -6.08
C ALA A 45 -12.60 -5.64 -6.40
N ILE A 46 -11.66 -5.73 -5.44
CA ILE A 46 -10.35 -6.34 -5.68
C ILE A 46 -10.26 -7.82 -5.24
N GLY A 47 -11.21 -8.29 -4.43
CA GLY A 47 -11.09 -9.57 -3.71
C GLY A 47 -12.18 -10.59 -3.98
N ASN A 48 -13.41 -10.18 -4.32
CA ASN A 48 -14.55 -11.11 -4.37
C ASN A 48 -14.66 -11.88 -5.69
N TYR A 49 -14.17 -11.33 -6.80
CA TYR A 49 -14.38 -11.90 -8.13
C TYR A 49 -13.09 -12.46 -8.71
N ARG A 50 -13.17 -13.65 -9.33
CA ARG A 50 -12.00 -14.41 -9.81
C ARG A 50 -11.09 -13.59 -10.73
N THR A 51 -11.64 -12.93 -11.75
CA THR A 51 -10.87 -12.15 -12.73
C THR A 51 -10.19 -10.95 -12.07
N GLN A 52 -10.91 -10.24 -11.21
CA GLN A 52 -10.40 -9.06 -10.52
C GLN A 52 -9.33 -9.43 -9.51
N ARG A 53 -9.54 -10.50 -8.72
CA ARG A 53 -8.55 -11.05 -7.80
C ARG A 53 -7.28 -11.49 -8.53
N PHE A 54 -7.40 -12.06 -9.73
CA PHE A 54 -6.24 -12.42 -10.54
C PHE A 54 -5.46 -11.17 -10.97
N VAL A 55 -6.13 -10.19 -11.59
CA VAL A 55 -5.49 -8.94 -12.06
C VAL A 55 -4.85 -8.18 -10.90
N TRP A 56 -5.59 -7.99 -9.81
CA TRP A 56 -5.09 -7.35 -8.59
C TRP A 56 -3.96 -8.13 -7.92
N GLY A 57 -4.10 -9.45 -7.79
CA GLY A 57 -3.09 -10.32 -7.20
C GLY A 57 -1.77 -10.30 -7.96
N THR A 58 -1.82 -10.38 -9.29
CA THR A 58 -0.63 -10.26 -10.13
C THR A 58 0.00 -8.88 -9.99
N ALA A 59 -0.80 -7.83 -9.96
CA ALA A 59 -0.30 -6.47 -9.75
C ALA A 59 0.46 -6.34 -8.44
N ILE A 60 -0.13 -6.76 -7.32
CA ILE A 60 0.52 -6.71 -6.01
C ILE A 60 1.77 -7.60 -5.95
N ALA A 61 1.74 -8.81 -6.55
CA ALA A 61 2.90 -9.70 -6.59
C ALA A 61 4.09 -9.07 -7.32
N VAL A 62 3.86 -8.48 -8.49
CA VAL A 62 4.90 -7.77 -9.26
C VAL A 62 5.39 -6.53 -8.49
N HIS A 63 4.49 -5.87 -7.74
CA HIS A 63 4.84 -4.70 -6.94
C HIS A 63 5.58 -4.98 -5.65
N ALA A 64 5.39 -6.15 -5.04
CA ALA A 64 5.94 -6.48 -3.74
C ALA A 64 7.47 -6.40 -3.74
N GLY A 65 8.14 -6.98 -4.74
CA GLY A 65 9.60 -7.00 -4.85
C GLY A 65 10.22 -5.59 -4.82
N PRO A 66 9.82 -4.68 -5.74
CA PRO A 66 10.29 -3.30 -5.72
C PRO A 66 10.02 -2.57 -4.41
N ARG A 67 8.88 -2.80 -3.73
CA ARG A 67 8.58 -2.15 -2.45
C ARG A 67 9.59 -2.54 -1.37
N PHE A 68 9.90 -3.83 -1.23
CA PHE A 68 10.93 -4.28 -0.27
C PHE A 68 12.35 -3.79 -0.61
N LEU A 69 12.67 -3.68 -1.91
CA LEU A 69 13.93 -3.08 -2.35
C LEU A 69 14.00 -1.62 -1.93
N PHE A 70 12.95 -0.84 -2.18
CA PHE A 70 12.89 0.56 -1.76
C PHE A 70 12.99 0.70 -0.24
N THR A 71 12.35 -0.16 0.56
CA THR A 71 12.51 -0.15 2.03
C THR A 71 13.98 -0.27 2.44
N SER A 72 14.73 -1.15 1.77
CA SER A 72 16.16 -1.36 2.03
C SER A 72 17.00 -0.16 1.60
N MET A 73 16.70 0.43 0.44
CA MET A 73 17.35 1.66 -0.04
C MET A 73 17.09 2.85 0.90
N TYR A 74 15.85 3.04 1.34
CA TYR A 74 15.49 4.09 2.32
C TYR A 74 16.22 3.90 3.65
N ARG A 75 16.43 2.65 4.08
CA ARG A 75 17.21 2.39 5.30
C ARG A 75 18.67 2.79 5.14
N GLN A 76 19.29 2.56 3.98
CA GLN A 76 20.66 3.02 3.72
C GLN A 76 20.70 4.54 3.65
N TYR A 77 19.78 5.14 2.89
CA TYR A 77 19.64 6.59 2.79
C TYR A 77 19.48 7.27 4.17
N TYR A 78 18.64 6.74 5.05
CA TYR A 78 18.48 7.26 6.41
C TYR A 78 19.74 7.17 7.28
N LYS A 79 20.65 6.23 7.03
CA LYS A 79 21.94 6.19 7.74
C LYS A 79 22.82 7.38 7.38
N ASP A 80 22.73 7.83 6.13
CA ASP A 80 23.61 8.87 5.59
C ASP A 80 23.08 10.27 5.93
N ILE A 81 21.75 10.47 5.86
CA ILE A 81 21.16 11.81 5.96
C ILE A 81 20.63 12.21 7.33
N LEU A 82 20.41 11.25 8.25
CA LEU A 82 19.85 11.52 9.58
C LEU A 82 20.92 11.50 10.67
N ASN A 83 20.70 12.28 11.73
CA ASN A 83 21.56 12.25 12.91
C ASN A 83 21.49 10.89 13.65
N ASN A 84 22.54 10.58 14.44
CA ASN A 84 22.63 9.32 15.19
C ASN A 84 21.47 9.09 16.16
N ALA A 85 20.91 10.18 16.72
CA ALA A 85 19.78 10.10 17.65
C ALA A 85 18.50 9.57 16.97
N ALA A 86 18.29 9.85 15.69
CA ALA A 86 17.10 9.43 14.93
C ALA A 86 17.22 8.05 14.27
N GLN A 87 18.39 7.40 14.32
CA GLN A 87 18.61 6.09 13.68
C GLN A 87 17.70 4.98 14.23
N LYS A 88 17.37 5.04 15.53
CA LYS A 88 16.38 4.13 16.12
C LYS A 88 14.99 4.34 15.52
N LEU A 89 14.58 5.59 15.37
CA LEU A 89 13.28 5.96 14.80
C LEU A 89 13.20 5.61 13.30
N ALA A 90 14.29 5.79 12.56
CA ALA A 90 14.41 5.32 11.17
C ALA A 90 14.31 3.79 11.05
N SER A 91 14.84 3.05 12.03
CA SER A 91 14.70 1.60 12.09
C SER A 91 13.25 1.18 12.32
N VAL A 92 12.52 1.89 13.19
CA VAL A 92 11.08 1.69 13.42
C VAL A 92 10.28 1.99 12.15
N ALA A 93 10.56 3.09 11.46
CA ALA A 93 9.91 3.42 10.19
C ALA A 93 10.13 2.32 9.13
N CYS A 94 11.37 1.84 8.99
CA CYS A 94 11.69 0.73 8.11
C CYS A 94 10.93 -0.56 8.48
N PHE A 95 10.84 -0.88 9.77
CA PHE A 95 10.08 -2.05 10.24
C PHE A 95 8.59 -1.92 9.95
N LEU A 96 7.98 -0.76 10.22
CA LEU A 96 6.58 -0.50 9.92
C LEU A 96 6.29 -0.65 8.42
N ASN A 97 7.18 -0.16 7.57
CA ASN A 97 7.05 -0.34 6.11
C ASN A 97 7.12 -1.83 5.71
N VAL A 98 7.99 -2.64 6.32
CA VAL A 98 8.00 -4.09 6.06
C VAL A 98 6.68 -4.73 6.50
N VAL A 99 6.18 -4.41 7.69
CA VAL A 99 4.91 -4.94 8.20
C VAL A 99 3.73 -4.52 7.32
N GLU A 100 3.70 -3.26 6.88
CA GLU A 100 2.72 -2.75 5.93
C GLU A 100 2.70 -3.58 4.64
N ASN A 101 3.86 -3.82 4.03
CA ASN A 101 3.96 -4.59 2.79
C ASN A 101 3.52 -6.05 2.97
N VAL A 102 3.89 -6.68 4.09
CA VAL A 102 3.43 -8.05 4.42
C VAL A 102 1.91 -8.07 4.62
N ALA A 103 1.35 -7.08 5.32
CA ALA A 103 -0.08 -6.96 5.53
C ALA A 103 -0.85 -6.74 4.21
N LEU A 104 -0.30 -5.94 3.28
CA LEU A 104 -0.89 -5.73 1.95
C LEU A 104 -0.91 -7.02 1.10
N ILE A 105 0.17 -7.82 1.17
CA ILE A 105 0.22 -9.14 0.53
C ILE A 105 -0.84 -10.05 1.16
N GLY A 106 -0.91 -10.12 2.49
CA GLY A 106 -1.92 -10.89 3.21
C GLY A 106 -3.34 -10.49 2.81
N LEU A 107 -3.63 -9.19 2.79
CA LEU A 107 -4.92 -8.62 2.38
C LEU A 107 -5.30 -9.02 0.95
N THR A 108 -4.31 -9.14 0.07
CA THR A 108 -4.52 -9.47 -1.34
C THR A 108 -4.76 -10.97 -1.58
N PHE A 109 -4.00 -11.82 -0.90
CA PHE A 109 -4.05 -13.26 -1.14
C PHE A 109 -5.00 -14.03 -0.21
N ILE A 110 -5.45 -13.42 0.89
CA ILE A 110 -6.43 -13.96 1.83
C ILE A 110 -7.74 -13.19 1.69
N PRO A 111 -8.69 -13.66 0.85
CA PRO A 111 -9.97 -12.98 0.67
C PRO A 111 -10.82 -13.06 1.94
N SER A 112 -11.59 -12.00 2.18
CA SER A 112 -12.57 -11.95 3.26
C SER A 112 -13.60 -13.09 3.18
N ALA A 113 -13.98 -13.51 1.97
CA ALA A 113 -14.90 -14.62 1.73
C ALA A 113 -14.37 -15.98 2.22
N TYR A 114 -13.04 -16.15 2.32
CA TYR A 114 -12.43 -17.39 2.80
C TYR A 114 -12.08 -17.31 4.29
N ASN A 115 -11.50 -16.20 4.73
CA ASN A 115 -11.17 -16.00 6.14
C ASN A 115 -11.28 -14.51 6.52
N TYR A 116 -12.49 -14.10 6.91
CA TYR A 116 -12.78 -12.73 7.31
C TYR A 116 -11.89 -12.27 8.48
N ALA A 117 -11.67 -13.11 9.48
CA ALA A 117 -10.91 -12.74 10.67
C ALA A 117 -9.46 -12.36 10.33
N ILE A 118 -8.76 -13.16 9.52
CA ILE A 118 -7.39 -12.84 9.10
C ILE A 118 -7.40 -11.63 8.17
N HIS A 119 -8.33 -11.56 7.22
CA HIS A 119 -8.44 -10.44 6.29
C HIS A 119 -8.61 -9.10 7.01
N GLU A 120 -9.51 -9.04 8.00
CA GLU A 120 -9.75 -7.85 8.83
C GLU A 120 -8.50 -7.44 9.61
N LYS A 121 -7.75 -8.41 10.17
CA LYS A 121 -6.47 -8.11 10.84
C LYS A 121 -5.43 -7.58 9.86
N CYS A 122 -5.28 -8.18 8.68
CA CYS A 122 -4.39 -7.67 7.64
C CYS A 122 -4.78 -6.24 7.22
N PHE A 123 -6.07 -5.96 7.04
CA PHE A 123 -6.55 -4.63 6.70
C PHE A 123 -6.19 -3.60 7.78
N MET A 124 -6.51 -3.89 9.05
CA MET A 124 -6.20 -3.01 10.17
C MET A 124 -4.70 -2.79 10.33
N THR A 125 -3.89 -3.85 10.25
CA THR A 125 -2.42 -3.74 10.31
C THR A 125 -1.88 -2.88 9.17
N PHE A 126 -2.34 -3.09 7.93
CA PHE A 126 -1.94 -2.29 6.78
C PHE A 126 -2.25 -0.80 7.02
N MET A 127 -3.47 -0.46 7.42
CA MET A 127 -3.89 0.92 7.67
C MET A 127 -3.05 1.60 8.76
N LEU A 128 -2.92 0.96 9.92
CA LEU A 128 -2.19 1.54 11.06
C LEU A 128 -0.70 1.70 10.76
N THR A 129 -0.07 0.69 10.15
CA THR A 129 1.36 0.75 9.85
C THR A 129 1.69 1.72 8.73
N SER A 130 0.82 1.86 7.72
CA SER A 130 0.97 2.86 6.64
C SER A 130 0.96 4.28 7.19
N GLU A 131 -0.04 4.62 8.02
CA GLU A 131 -0.18 5.96 8.58
C GLU A 131 1.00 6.31 9.50
N LEU A 132 1.35 5.38 10.40
CA LEU A 132 2.49 5.56 11.30
C LEU A 132 3.81 5.68 10.51
N TYR A 133 4.02 4.86 9.48
CA TYR A 133 5.20 4.93 8.63
C TYR A 133 5.30 6.29 7.91
N MET A 134 4.19 6.78 7.35
CA MET A 134 4.13 8.07 6.66
C MET A 134 4.44 9.22 7.62
N VAL A 135 3.78 9.27 8.78
CA VAL A 135 4.02 10.31 9.81
C VAL A 135 5.46 10.29 10.27
N LEU A 136 6.02 9.10 10.56
CA LEU A 136 7.42 8.98 10.97
C LEU A 136 8.39 9.44 9.88
N THR A 137 8.14 9.08 8.62
CA THR A 137 8.98 9.52 7.50
C THR A 137 8.96 11.04 7.36
N CYS A 138 7.79 11.68 7.45
CA CYS A 138 7.66 13.14 7.46
C CYS A 138 8.45 13.78 8.61
N VAL A 139 8.33 13.24 9.83
CA VAL A 139 9.05 13.74 11.01
C VAL A 139 10.56 13.57 10.85
N LEU A 140 11.04 12.41 10.41
CA LEU A 140 12.46 12.12 10.18
C LEU A 140 13.07 13.10 9.18
N LEU A 141 12.42 13.29 8.04
CA LEU A 141 12.92 14.14 6.96
C LEU A 141 12.81 15.64 7.26
N THR A 142 11.85 16.06 8.09
CA THR A 142 11.64 17.48 8.41
C THR A 142 12.43 17.94 9.64
N ARG A 143 12.62 17.05 10.64
CA ARG A 143 13.15 17.45 11.96
C ARG A 143 14.53 16.89 12.29
N TYR A 144 14.90 15.74 11.73
CA TYR A 144 16.11 15.01 12.12
C TYR A 144 17.15 14.88 11.01
N ARG A 145 16.88 15.52 9.87
CA ARG A 145 17.79 15.60 8.74
C ARG A 145 19.02 16.44 9.12
N ALA A 146 20.20 15.85 8.98
CA ALA A 146 21.49 16.46 9.30
C ALA A 146 22.19 17.04 8.07
N GLN A 147 21.88 16.52 6.87
CA GLN A 147 22.46 16.98 5.61
C GLN A 147 21.44 17.77 4.76
N PRO A 148 21.82 18.88 4.11
CA PRO A 148 20.93 19.58 3.18
C PRO A 148 20.50 18.67 2.02
N PRO A 149 19.34 18.93 1.38
CA PRO A 149 18.92 18.18 0.20
C PRO A 149 19.96 18.29 -0.92
N SER A 150 20.26 17.16 -1.56
CA SER A 150 21.17 17.14 -2.71
C SER A 150 20.51 17.77 -3.94
N ASN A 151 21.31 18.27 -4.89
CA ASN A 151 20.80 18.90 -6.13
C ASN A 151 19.83 17.99 -6.92
N VAL A 152 19.98 16.67 -6.81
CA VAL A 152 19.10 15.68 -7.44
C VAL A 152 17.72 15.66 -6.78
N GLU A 153 17.66 15.81 -5.46
CA GLU A 153 16.40 15.85 -4.70
C GLU A 153 15.64 17.15 -4.96
N THR A 154 16.36 18.27 -5.08
CA THR A 154 15.76 19.59 -5.41
C THR A 154 15.12 19.57 -6.80
N CYS A 155 15.73 18.89 -7.77
CA CYS A 155 15.18 18.75 -9.12
C CYS A 155 13.96 17.82 -9.19
N SER A 156 13.79 16.91 -8.23
CA SER A 156 12.64 15.99 -8.18
C SER A 156 11.39 16.60 -7.53
N GLN A 157 11.50 17.78 -6.92
CA GLN A 157 10.41 18.52 -6.29
C GLN A 157 9.78 19.58 -7.21
N HIS A 158 10.38 19.85 -8.38
CA HIS A 158 9.88 20.75 -9.41
C HIS A 158 9.33 19.97 -10.61
#